data_AF-A0A832H8A4-F1
#
_entry.id   AF-A0A832H8A4-F1
#
_cell.length_a   1.000
_cell.length_b   1.000
_cell.length_c   1.000
_cell.angle_alpha   90.00
_cell.angle_beta   90.00
_cell.angle_gamma   90.00
#
_symmetry.space_group_name_H-M   'P 1'
#
loop_
_entity.id
_entity.type
_entity.pdbx_description
1 polymer ?
#
loop_
_entity_poly.entity_id
_entity_poly.type
_entity_poly.pdbx_seq_one_letter_code
_entity_poly.pdbx_strand_id
1 'polypeptide(L)'
;MKLIPSLTLLALSALPCVAAPEGAHDHQHAAGPNGGRVLESKPLHAEFFVQPDRKIRLTFLDEALKPTAAGSQEAKAIAEAKTGKATLEFEKAGNVLVSKTALPEGDGYRIVVQIKNDPAAKPQNFRIDFLSHICGGCKLAEYACTCGH
;
A
#
# COMPACT_ATOMS: atom_id res chain seq x y z
N MET A 1 4.80 -66.21 34.16
CA MET A 1 4.11 -65.38 33.15
C MET A 1 2.96 -64.65 33.83
N LYS A 2 3.14 -63.38 34.21
CA LYS A 2 2.08 -62.49 34.73
C LYS A 2 2.37 -61.09 34.18
N LEU A 3 1.57 -60.67 33.19
CA LEU A 3 1.58 -59.33 32.61
C LEU A 3 0.59 -58.44 33.38
N ILE A 4 1.12 -57.30 33.86
CA ILE A 4 0.62 -55.90 33.84
C ILE A 4 -0.91 -55.65 33.87
N PRO A 5 -1.35 -54.56 34.53
CA PRO A 5 -1.90 -53.48 33.71
C PRO A 5 -1.35 -52.10 34.05
N SER A 6 -1.11 -51.35 32.98
CA SER A 6 -0.51 -50.02 32.93
C SER A 6 -1.44 -48.96 33.49
N LEU A 7 -0.84 -48.08 34.29
CA LEU A 7 -1.44 -46.88 34.86
C LEU A 7 -1.36 -45.75 33.81
N THR A 8 -2.50 -45.36 33.22
CA THR A 8 -2.56 -44.23 32.29
C THR A 8 -3.01 -42.98 33.05
N LEU A 9 -2.06 -42.07 33.31
CA LEU A 9 -2.32 -40.77 33.95
C LEU A 9 -2.69 -39.73 32.87
N LEU A 10 -3.91 -39.22 32.93
CA LEU A 10 -4.44 -38.19 32.03
C LEU A 10 -4.02 -36.80 32.56
N ALA A 11 -3.17 -36.08 31.83
CA ALA A 11 -2.76 -34.72 32.18
C ALA A 11 -3.68 -33.70 31.48
N LEU A 12 -4.42 -32.92 32.27
CA LEU A 12 -5.32 -31.85 31.83
C LEU A 12 -4.57 -30.51 31.88
N SER A 13 -4.16 -29.97 30.73
CA SER A 13 -3.49 -28.68 30.62
C SER A 13 -4.50 -27.55 30.41
N ALA A 14 -4.62 -26.65 31.40
CA ALA A 14 -5.44 -25.45 31.33
C ALA A 14 -4.79 -24.37 30.45
N LEU A 15 -5.54 -23.84 29.47
CA LEU A 15 -5.14 -22.68 28.66
C LEU A 15 -5.47 -21.39 29.42
N PRO A 16 -4.53 -20.43 29.57
CA PRO A 16 -4.86 -19.08 29.97
C PRO A 16 -5.41 -18.28 28.78
N CYS A 17 -6.64 -17.75 28.93
CA CYS A 17 -7.18 -16.71 28.06
C CYS A 17 -6.38 -15.41 28.27
N VAL A 18 -5.57 -15.04 27.28
CA VAL A 18 -4.94 -13.72 27.21
C VAL A 18 -5.97 -12.76 26.62
N ALA A 19 -6.46 -11.82 27.42
CA ALA A 19 -7.24 -10.69 26.93
C ALA A 19 -6.31 -9.75 26.15
N ALA A 20 -6.60 -9.54 24.87
CA ALA A 20 -5.90 -8.55 24.06
C ALA A 20 -6.30 -7.13 24.50
N PRO A 21 -5.36 -6.17 24.56
CA PRO A 21 -5.71 -4.77 24.79
C PRO A 21 -6.46 -4.23 23.57
N GLU A 22 -7.59 -3.58 23.82
CA GLU A 22 -8.38 -2.85 22.83
C GLU A 22 -7.59 -1.60 22.43
N GLY A 23 -7.00 -1.62 21.23
CA GLY A 23 -6.20 -0.54 20.70
C GLY A 23 -7.06 0.70 20.42
N ALA A 24 -6.63 1.83 20.98
CA ALA A 24 -7.09 3.16 20.62
C ALA A 24 -7.06 3.37 19.09
N HIS A 25 -8.01 4.16 18.58
CA HIS A 25 -8.07 4.57 17.17
C HIS A 25 -6.90 5.49 16.82
N ASP A 26 -5.74 4.88 16.60
CA ASP A 26 -4.56 5.51 16.03
C ASP A 26 -4.74 5.47 14.51
N HIS A 27 -4.88 6.62 13.86
CA HIS A 27 -5.00 6.74 12.40
C HIS A 27 -3.65 6.50 11.69
N GLN A 28 -2.90 5.51 12.16
CA GLN A 28 -1.66 5.07 11.54
C GLN A 28 -2.03 4.24 10.32
N HIS A 29 -1.90 4.86 9.15
CA HIS A 29 -2.17 4.21 7.87
C HIS A 29 -1.16 3.07 7.70
N ALA A 30 -1.64 1.88 7.34
CA ALA A 30 -0.76 0.76 7.07
C ALA A 30 0.14 1.08 5.87
N ALA A 31 1.43 0.76 5.99
CA ALA A 31 2.36 0.86 4.87
C ALA A 31 1.96 -0.13 3.77
N GLY A 32 2.17 0.26 2.51
CA GLY A 32 1.97 -0.67 1.40
C GLY A 32 3.01 -1.80 1.40
N PRO A 33 2.69 -2.97 0.82
CA PRO A 33 3.57 -4.14 0.83
C PRO A 33 4.90 -3.93 0.09
N ASN A 34 5.00 -2.90 -0.76
CA ASN A 34 6.23 -2.52 -1.44
C ASN A 34 6.91 -1.28 -0.81
N GLY A 35 6.46 -0.83 0.36
CA GLY A 35 6.95 0.39 1.01
C GLY A 35 6.43 1.68 0.37
N GLY A 36 5.35 1.59 -0.42
CA GLY A 36 4.66 2.72 -1.00
C GLY A 36 3.50 3.22 -0.13
N ARG A 37 2.85 4.29 -0.60
CA ARG A 37 1.67 4.87 0.04
C ARG A 37 0.41 4.12 -0.38
N VAL A 38 -0.38 3.63 0.57
CA VAL A 38 -1.71 3.07 0.28
C VAL A 38 -2.69 4.20 -0.05
N LEU A 39 -3.36 4.07 -1.18
CA LEU A 39 -4.45 4.92 -1.65
C LEU A 39 -5.75 4.16 -1.47
N GLU A 40 -6.66 4.73 -0.68
CA GLU A 40 -7.95 4.10 -0.34
C GLU A 40 -8.99 4.20 -1.48
N SER A 41 -8.62 3.70 -2.65
CA SER A 41 -9.53 3.51 -3.79
C SER A 41 -10.54 2.39 -3.50
N LYS A 42 -11.70 2.42 -4.19
CA LYS A 42 -12.79 1.46 -4.02
C LYS A 42 -13.34 1.02 -5.38
N PRO A 43 -13.44 -0.29 -5.67
CA PRO A 43 -13.47 -1.37 -4.69
C PRO A 43 -12.10 -1.86 -4.21
N LEU A 44 -11.04 -1.61 -4.97
CA LEU A 44 -9.69 -2.00 -4.60
C LEU A 44 -8.87 -0.79 -4.17
N HIS A 45 -8.11 -0.97 -3.10
CA HIS A 45 -7.04 -0.06 -2.74
C HIS A 45 -5.94 -0.11 -3.80
N ALA A 46 -5.07 0.90 -3.80
CA ALA A 46 -3.90 0.92 -4.67
C ALA A 46 -2.69 1.41 -3.89
N GLU A 47 -1.56 0.74 -4.00
CA GLU A 47 -0.30 1.24 -3.47
C GLU A 47 0.41 2.08 -4.53
N PHE A 48 0.67 3.34 -4.21
CA PHE A 48 1.53 4.23 -4.96
C PHE A 48 2.99 4.04 -4.53
N PHE A 49 3.83 3.62 -5.48
CA PHE A 49 5.26 3.43 -5.24
C PHE A 49 6.08 4.05 -6.36
N VAL A 50 7.08 4.87 -6.01
CA VAL A 50 8.04 5.43 -6.97
C VAL A 50 9.25 4.51 -7.05
N GLN A 51 9.47 3.92 -8.23
CA GLN A 51 10.56 3.00 -8.50
C GLN A 51 11.92 3.72 -8.62
N PRO A 52 13.05 2.99 -8.60
CA PRO A 52 14.38 3.60 -8.74
C PRO A 52 14.58 4.39 -10.05
N ASP A 53 13.91 4.00 -11.13
CA ASP A 53 13.90 4.71 -12.41
C ASP A 53 12.90 5.90 -12.45
N ARG A 54 12.32 6.24 -11.29
CA ARG A 54 11.34 7.31 -11.08
C ARG A 54 10.01 7.12 -11.81
N LYS A 55 9.73 5.91 -12.32
CA LYS A 55 8.38 5.55 -12.75
C LYS A 55 7.50 5.23 -11.55
N ILE A 56 6.23 5.56 -11.66
CA ILE A 56 5.22 5.20 -10.65
C ILE A 56 4.73 3.79 -10.95
N ARG A 57 4.72 2.93 -9.94
CA ARG A 57 4.00 1.65 -9.95
C ARG A 57 2.76 1.77 -9.07
N LEU A 58 1.63 1.31 -9.59
CA LEU A 58 0.39 1.11 -8.85
C LEU A 58 0.14 -0.40 -8.69
N THR A 59 0.23 -0.88 -7.46
CA THR A 59 -0.16 -2.25 -7.09
C THR A 59 -1.56 -2.22 -6.51
N PHE A 60 -2.54 -2.91 -7.12
CA PHE A 60 -3.87 -2.97 -6.54
C PHE A 60 -3.91 -3.94 -5.38
N LEU A 61 -4.62 -3.58 -4.32
CA LEU A 61 -4.73 -4.35 -3.10
C LEU A 61 -6.19 -4.63 -2.78
N ASP A 62 -6.46 -5.81 -2.23
CA ASP A 62 -7.76 -6.15 -1.64
C ASP A 62 -7.99 -5.42 -0.30
N GLU A 63 -9.13 -5.65 0.34
CA GLU A 63 -9.48 -5.05 1.63
C GLU A 63 -8.53 -5.47 2.77
N ALA A 64 -7.82 -6.58 2.62
CA ALA A 64 -6.79 -7.05 3.55
C ALA A 64 -5.39 -6.51 3.21
N LEU A 65 -5.30 -5.54 2.29
CA LEU A 65 -4.06 -4.94 1.77
C LEU A 65 -3.11 -5.94 1.10
N LYS A 66 -3.66 -7.04 0.57
CA LYS A 66 -2.88 -8.03 -0.19
C LYS A 66 -2.90 -7.69 -1.68
N PRO A 67 -1.76 -7.81 -2.39
CA PRO A 67 -1.71 -7.59 -3.82
C PRO A 67 -2.71 -8.45 -4.60
N THR A 68 -3.43 -7.82 -5.51
CA THR A 68 -4.34 -8.45 -6.47
C THR A 68 -4.05 -7.94 -7.88
N ALA A 69 -4.45 -8.70 -8.89
CA ALA A 69 -4.15 -8.37 -10.27
C ALA A 69 -4.93 -7.14 -10.74
N ALA A 70 -4.25 -6.26 -11.48
CA ALA A 70 -4.90 -5.22 -12.27
C ALA A 70 -5.88 -5.86 -13.28
N GLY A 71 -7.16 -5.57 -13.12
CA GLY A 71 -8.24 -5.84 -14.06
C GLY A 71 -8.38 -4.70 -15.07
N SER A 72 -9.56 -4.08 -15.12
CA SER A 72 -9.91 -2.98 -16.03
C SER A 72 -9.56 -1.58 -15.51
N GLN A 73 -8.81 -1.48 -14.42
CA GLN A 73 -8.49 -0.19 -13.83
C GLN A 73 -7.62 0.65 -14.78
N GLU A 74 -7.92 1.94 -14.84
CA GLU A 74 -7.10 2.93 -15.53
C GLU A 74 -6.54 3.92 -14.50
N ALA A 75 -5.35 4.44 -14.79
CA ALA A 75 -4.74 5.46 -13.96
C ALA A 75 -4.10 6.58 -14.77
N LYS A 76 -4.06 7.74 -14.15
CA LYS A 76 -3.33 8.93 -14.62
C LYS A 76 -2.67 9.60 -13.43
N ALA A 77 -1.47 10.13 -13.60
CA ALA A 77 -0.83 10.96 -12.59
C ALA A 77 -0.51 12.33 -13.16
N ILE A 78 -0.70 13.37 -12.36
CA ILE A 78 -0.36 14.74 -12.71
C ILE A 78 0.65 15.22 -11.67
N ALA A 79 1.90 15.39 -12.09
CA ALA A 79 2.97 15.95 -11.26
C ALA A 79 3.03 17.46 -11.48
N GLU A 80 2.86 18.24 -10.41
CA GLU A 80 2.90 19.70 -10.42
C GLU A 80 4.30 20.19 -10.03
N ALA A 81 5.31 19.76 -10.78
CA ALA A 81 6.70 20.08 -10.52
C ALA A 81 6.99 21.58 -10.70
N LYS A 82 8.12 22.04 -10.13
CA LYS A 82 8.57 23.43 -10.26
C LYS A 82 8.83 23.85 -11.72
N THR A 83 9.17 22.88 -12.57
CA THR A 83 9.37 23.08 -14.02
C THR A 83 8.07 23.14 -14.83
N GLY A 84 6.93 22.80 -14.21
CA GLY A 84 5.62 22.78 -14.85
C GLY A 84 4.83 21.51 -14.54
N LYS A 85 3.62 21.43 -15.07
CA LYS A 85 2.76 20.25 -14.92
C LYS A 85 3.13 19.18 -15.93
N ALA A 86 3.38 17.97 -15.46
CA ALA A 86 3.57 16.79 -16.30
C ALA A 86 2.43 15.80 -16.06
N THR A 87 1.82 15.34 -17.15
CA THR A 87 0.86 14.22 -17.13
C THR A 87 1.59 12.93 -17.44
N LEU A 88 1.40 11.92 -16.59
CA LEU A 88 1.93 10.57 -16.77
C LEU A 88 0.76 9.63 -17.03
N GLU A 89 0.81 8.97 -18.19
CA GLU A 89 -0.06 7.85 -18.52
C GLU A 89 0.50 6.54 -17.96
N PHE A 90 -0.38 5.58 -17.72
CA PHE A 90 -0.02 4.27 -17.22
C PHE A 90 -0.26 3.19 -18.28
N GLU A 91 0.51 2.13 -18.19
CA GLU A 91 0.32 0.91 -18.95
C GLU A 91 0.32 -0.30 -18.02
N LYS A 92 -0.35 -1.38 -18.45
CA LYS A 92 -0.38 -2.62 -17.69
C LYS A 92 0.94 -3.36 -17.87
N ALA A 93 1.61 -3.63 -16.76
CA ALA A 93 2.85 -4.41 -16.70
C ALA A 93 2.61 -5.62 -15.80
N GLY A 94 2.12 -6.71 -16.39
CA GLY A 94 1.68 -7.88 -15.63
C GLY A 94 0.45 -7.56 -14.75
N ASN A 95 0.62 -7.69 -13.43
CA ASN A 95 -0.46 -7.51 -12.45
C ASN A 95 -0.55 -6.08 -11.88
N VAL A 96 0.32 -5.16 -12.33
CA VAL A 96 0.39 -3.79 -11.85
C VAL A 96 0.21 -2.80 -13.00
N LEU A 97 -0.04 -1.53 -12.68
CA LEU A 97 0.11 -0.44 -13.64
C LEU A 97 1.44 0.27 -13.41
N VAL A 98 2.15 0.60 -14.48
CA VAL A 98 3.41 1.36 -14.42
C VAL A 98 3.28 2.59 -15.30
N SER A 99 3.78 3.74 -14.84
CA SER A 99 3.78 4.95 -15.65
C SER A 99 4.72 4.78 -16.86
N LYS A 100 4.27 5.20 -18.04
CA LYS A 100 5.06 5.09 -19.28
C LYS A 100 6.34 5.93 -19.19
N THR A 101 6.23 7.10 -18.58
CA THR A 101 7.33 8.05 -18.37
C THR A 101 7.69 8.17 -16.89
N ALA A 102 8.92 8.61 -16.63
CA ALA A 102 9.40 8.94 -15.30
C ALA A 102 8.78 10.25 -14.81
N LEU A 103 8.73 10.44 -13.48
CA LEU A 103 8.38 11.71 -12.86
C LEU A 103 9.35 12.83 -13.29
N PRO A 104 8.93 14.11 -13.33
CA PRO A 104 9.85 15.24 -13.55
C PRO A 104 10.90 15.33 -12.44
N GLU A 105 12.12 15.77 -12.74
CA GLU A 105 13.19 15.86 -11.73
C GLU A 105 12.83 16.73 -10.52
N GLY A 106 13.52 16.48 -9.42
CA GLY A 106 13.35 17.19 -8.15
C GLY A 106 12.32 16.54 -7.23
N ASP A 107 11.93 17.32 -6.23
CA ASP A 107 11.12 16.88 -5.09
C ASP A 107 10.32 18.06 -4.51
N GLY A 108 9.44 17.79 -3.54
CA GLY A 108 8.65 18.81 -2.86
C GLY A 108 7.54 19.37 -3.72
N TYR A 109 6.91 18.52 -4.54
CA TYR A 109 5.79 18.91 -5.40
C TYR A 109 4.60 17.96 -5.24
N ARG A 110 3.42 18.43 -5.65
CA ARG A 110 2.19 17.65 -5.57
C ARG A 110 2.11 16.65 -6.74
N ILE A 111 1.75 15.42 -6.43
CA ILE A 111 1.29 14.43 -7.39
C ILE A 111 -0.20 14.19 -7.16
N VAL A 112 -1.02 14.37 -8.20
CA VAL A 112 -2.43 13.99 -8.20
C VAL A 112 -2.57 12.70 -8.98
N VAL A 113 -2.87 11.61 -8.29
CA VAL A 113 -3.16 10.30 -8.90
C VAL A 113 -4.67 10.17 -9.07
N GLN A 114 -5.10 9.86 -10.28
CA GLN A 114 -6.49 9.59 -10.62
C GLN A 114 -6.60 8.10 -10.95
N ILE A 115 -7.47 7.40 -10.24
CA ILE A 115 -7.74 5.97 -10.47
C ILE A 115 -9.20 5.83 -10.89
N LYS A 116 -9.43 5.17 -12.01
CA LYS A 116 -10.75 4.66 -12.38
C LYS A 116 -10.72 3.14 -12.22
N ASN A 117 -11.74 2.58 -11.60
CA ASN A 117 -11.78 1.13 -11.42
C ASN A 117 -12.28 0.36 -12.65
N ASP A 118 -12.87 1.08 -13.60
CA ASP A 118 -13.24 0.62 -14.95
C ASP A 118 -13.30 1.88 -15.87
N PRO A 119 -13.16 1.79 -17.20
CA PRO A 119 -13.07 2.97 -18.08
C PRO A 119 -14.28 3.92 -17.98
N ALA A 120 -15.47 3.38 -17.70
CA ALA A 120 -16.70 4.14 -17.53
C ALA A 120 -16.86 4.77 -16.12
N ALA A 121 -16.02 4.38 -15.15
CA ALA A 121 -16.11 4.88 -13.79
C ALA A 121 -15.62 6.32 -13.66
N LYS A 122 -16.18 7.06 -12.70
CA LYS A 122 -15.65 8.36 -12.30
C LYS A 122 -14.28 8.18 -11.62
N PRO A 123 -13.32 9.07 -11.88
CA PRO A 123 -12.00 8.96 -11.27
C PRO A 123 -12.05 9.31 -9.77
N GLN A 124 -11.40 8.47 -8.96
CA GLN A 124 -11.05 8.76 -7.58
C GLN A 124 -9.70 9.49 -7.57
N ASN A 125 -9.62 10.63 -6.87
CA ASN A 125 -8.46 11.52 -6.90
C ASN A 125 -7.70 11.46 -5.58
N PHE A 126 -6.41 11.18 -5.66
CA PHE A 126 -5.50 11.11 -4.51
C PHE A 126 -4.42 12.16 -4.66
N ARG A 127 -4.22 12.96 -3.62
CA ARG A 127 -3.18 13.98 -3.55
C ARG A 127 -2.04 13.45 -2.69
N ILE A 128 -0.84 13.49 -3.23
CA ILE A 128 0.39 13.01 -2.60
C ILE A 128 1.38 14.16 -2.67
N ASP A 129 1.85 14.61 -1.51
CA ASP A 129 3.00 15.51 -1.47
C ASP A 129 4.24 14.64 -1.67
N PHE A 130 4.91 14.81 -2.81
CA PHE A 130 6.08 14.03 -3.16
C PHE A 130 7.27 14.61 -2.40
N LEU A 131 7.74 13.83 -1.45
CA LEU A 131 8.96 14.00 -0.68
C LEU A 131 9.66 12.63 -0.66
N SER A 132 10.81 12.55 -1.30
CA SER A 132 11.57 11.33 -1.56
C SER A 132 12.64 11.01 -0.52
N HIS A 133 12.93 11.95 0.38
CA HIS A 133 13.82 11.69 1.52
C HIS A 133 13.20 10.66 2.46
N ILE A 134 14.04 9.99 3.24
CA ILE A 134 13.61 8.92 4.13
C ILE A 134 13.15 9.49 5.48
N CYS A 135 11.94 9.11 5.88
CA CYS A 135 11.38 9.41 7.19
C CYS A 135 12.29 8.84 8.30
N GLY A 136 12.65 9.67 9.28
CA GLY A 136 13.44 9.26 10.43
C GLY A 136 12.75 8.21 11.33
N GLY A 137 11.42 8.17 11.32
CA GLY A 137 10.59 7.23 12.08
C GLY A 137 10.39 5.89 11.37
N CYS A 138 9.47 5.86 10.39
CA CYS A 138 9.07 4.62 9.71
C CYS A 138 10.07 4.09 8.67
N LYS A 139 11.14 4.85 8.36
CA LYS A 139 12.17 4.50 7.37
C LYS A 139 11.65 4.30 5.93
N LEU A 140 10.43 4.74 5.65
CA LEU A 140 9.89 4.84 4.29
C LEU A 140 10.27 6.19 3.68
N ALA A 141 10.13 6.31 2.36
CA ALA A 141 10.15 7.63 1.74
C ALA A 141 9.00 8.48 2.31
N GLU A 142 9.23 9.78 2.49
CA GLU A 142 8.31 10.66 3.18
C GLU A 142 6.92 10.73 2.52
N TYR A 143 6.86 10.61 1.18
CA TYR A 143 5.59 10.50 0.46
C TYR A 143 4.74 9.28 0.85
N ALA A 144 5.35 8.28 1.47
CA ALA A 144 4.74 7.04 1.94
C ALA A 144 4.77 6.93 3.49
N CYS A 145 5.08 8.02 4.19
CA CYS A 145 5.18 8.03 5.64
C CYS A 145 3.87 7.63 6.32
N THR A 146 3.98 6.85 7.39
CA THR A 146 2.85 6.37 8.20
C THR A 146 2.82 6.95 9.61
N CYS A 147 3.84 7.74 10.01
CA CYS A 147 4.02 8.21 11.37
C CYS A 147 3.10 9.37 11.80
N GLY A 148 2.30 9.94 10.89
CA GLY A 148 1.27 10.94 11.22
C GLY A 148 1.76 12.29 11.76
N HIS A 149 3.04 12.62 11.57
CA HIS A 149 3.68 13.85 12.05
C HIS A 149 3.63 15.02 11.05
#